data_AF-A0A151RG12-F1
#
_entry.id   AF-A0A151RG12-F1
#
_cell.length_a   1.000
_cell.length_b   1.000
_cell.length_c   1.000
_cell.angle_alpha   90.00
_cell.angle_beta   90.00
_cell.angle_gamma   90.00
#
_symmetry.space_group_name_H-M   'P 1'
#
loop_
_entity.id
_entity.type
_entity.pdbx_description
1 polymer ?
#
loop_
_entity_poly.entity_id
_entity_poly.type
_entity_poly.pdbx_seq_one_letter_code
_entity_poly.pdbx_strand_id
1 'polypeptide(L)'
;MQSSLLDYWKSLPLDKYDGTTDPDEHVDVFLTQVTLSTTDDVALCRIFPTSLKGSLASQFTIQFATSRPYQLTSLALVSIRQEKKESLRAFVSRFNKAALEI
;
A
#
# COMPACT_ATOMS: atom_id res chain seq x y z
N MET A 1 15.46 -19.53 2.14
CA MET A 1 15.78 -18.56 1.07
C MET A 1 15.23 -17.15 1.34
N GLN A 2 14.11 -16.97 2.05
CA GLN A 2 13.51 -15.65 2.29
C GLN A 2 14.24 -14.79 3.35
N SER A 3 15.09 -15.39 4.18
CA SER A 3 15.87 -14.70 5.22
C SER A 3 16.97 -13.80 4.66
N SER A 4 17.65 -14.21 3.60
CA SER A 4 18.82 -13.49 3.05
C SER A 4 18.47 -12.12 2.46
N LEU A 5 17.25 -11.96 1.93
CA LEU A 5 16.80 -10.68 1.40
C LEU A 5 16.55 -9.68 2.53
N LEU A 6 15.90 -10.09 3.61
CA LEU A 6 15.62 -9.20 4.75
C LEU A 6 16.90 -8.67 5.40
N ASP A 7 17.95 -9.49 5.44
CA ASP A 7 19.26 -9.10 5.95
C ASP A 7 19.97 -8.12 5.00
N TYR A 8 19.84 -8.30 3.67
CA TYR A 8 20.29 -7.35 2.67
C TYR A 8 19.59 -5.98 2.85
N TRP A 9 18.27 -5.95 3.01
CA TRP A 9 17.50 -4.71 3.19
C TRP A 9 17.84 -3.96 4.49
N LYS A 10 18.10 -4.69 5.58
CA LYS A 10 18.57 -4.09 6.84
C LYS A 10 19.96 -3.45 6.70
N SER A 11 20.75 -3.88 5.71
CA SER A 11 22.13 -3.40 5.48
C SER A 11 22.23 -2.28 4.45
N LEU A 12 21.12 -1.94 3.76
CA LEU A 12 21.14 -0.82 2.83
C LEU A 12 21.35 0.50 3.58
N PRO A 13 22.11 1.44 2.98
CA PRO A 13 22.31 2.78 3.51
C PRO A 13 21.06 3.63 3.23
N LEU A 14 19.93 3.20 3.77
CA LEU A 14 18.66 3.92 3.72
C LEU A 14 18.50 4.63 5.05
N ASP A 15 18.53 5.96 5.03
CA ASP A 15 18.24 6.74 6.22
C ASP A 15 16.83 6.41 6.68
N LYS A 16 16.72 5.95 7.92
CA LYS A 16 15.42 5.57 8.46
C LYS A 16 14.58 6.83 8.66
N TYR A 17 13.36 6.79 8.17
CA TYR A 17 12.40 7.86 8.32
C TYR A 17 11.92 7.98 9.77
N ASP A 18 11.97 9.20 10.30
CA ASP A 18 11.55 9.52 11.66
C ASP A 18 10.29 10.38 11.73
N GLY A 19 9.64 10.65 10.59
CA GLY A 19 8.44 11.46 10.54
C GLY A 19 8.68 12.96 10.40
N THR A 20 9.93 13.41 10.26
CA THR A 20 10.25 14.85 10.21
C THR A 20 10.48 15.40 8.80
N THR A 21 10.84 14.55 7.85
CA THR A 21 11.00 14.92 6.43
C THR A 21 9.71 14.64 5.64
N ASP A 22 9.69 15.03 4.37
CA ASP A 22 8.56 14.77 3.48
C ASP A 22 8.29 13.25 3.38
N PRO A 23 7.08 12.77 3.76
CA PRO A 23 6.71 11.38 3.63
C PRO A 23 6.70 10.88 2.18
N ASP A 24 6.33 11.72 1.22
CA ASP A 24 6.23 11.32 -0.19
C ASP A 24 7.63 11.12 -0.77
N GLU A 25 8.57 12.03 -0.44
CA GLU A 25 9.98 11.88 -0.81
C GLU A 25 10.59 10.60 -0.21
N HIS A 26 10.28 10.28 1.05
CA HIS A 26 10.75 9.03 1.67
C HIS A 26 10.23 7.79 0.94
N VAL A 27 8.95 7.79 0.54
CA VAL A 27 8.35 6.68 -0.21
C VAL A 27 9.01 6.53 -1.57
N ASP A 28 9.27 7.63 -2.29
CA ASP A 28 9.95 7.59 -3.59
C ASP A 28 11.39 7.04 -3.48
N VAL A 29 12.15 7.47 -2.47
CA VAL A 29 13.50 6.95 -2.20
C VAL A 29 13.44 5.47 -1.88
N PHE A 30 12.51 5.05 -1.02
CA PHE A 30 12.31 3.64 -0.69
C PHE A 30 11.98 2.81 -1.93
N LEU A 31 11.00 3.23 -2.72
CA LEU A 31 10.58 2.52 -3.93
C LEU A 31 11.71 2.43 -4.95
N THR A 32 12.44 3.51 -5.18
CA THR A 32 13.59 3.53 -6.11
C THR A 32 14.63 2.47 -5.75
N GLN A 33 14.86 2.22 -4.47
CA GLN A 33 15.83 1.23 -4.01
C GLN A 33 15.28 -0.19 -4.01
N VAL A 34 14.04 -0.40 -3.53
CA VAL A 34 13.50 -1.75 -3.34
C VAL A 34 12.96 -2.35 -4.64
N THR A 35 12.47 -1.52 -5.57
CA THR A 35 11.98 -1.98 -6.90
C THR A 35 13.06 -2.62 -7.75
N LEU A 36 14.35 -2.38 -7.46
CA LEU A 36 15.48 -3.08 -8.08
C LEU A 36 15.50 -4.58 -7.78
N SER A 37 14.83 -5.03 -6.72
CA SER A 37 14.82 -6.43 -6.30
C SER A 37 13.44 -7.07 -6.27
N THR A 38 12.38 -6.29 -6.06
CA THR A 38 11.01 -6.80 -6.12
C THR A 38 10.01 -5.71 -6.46
N THR A 39 9.02 -6.07 -7.25
CA THR A 39 7.84 -5.25 -7.56
C THR A 39 6.56 -5.87 -6.99
N ASP A 40 6.67 -6.90 -6.15
CA ASP A 40 5.53 -7.52 -5.49
C ASP A 40 5.08 -6.66 -4.32
N ASP A 41 3.86 -6.13 -4.37
CA ASP A 41 3.28 -5.27 -3.33
C ASP A 41 3.34 -5.93 -1.95
N VAL A 42 3.13 -7.25 -1.88
CA VAL A 42 3.19 -7.98 -0.60
C VAL A 42 4.61 -8.00 -0.04
N ALA A 43 5.62 -8.18 -0.89
CA ALA A 43 7.02 -8.07 -0.49
C ALA A 43 7.39 -6.63 -0.10
N LEU A 44 6.95 -5.62 -0.86
CA LEU A 44 7.16 -4.21 -0.56
C LEU A 44 6.60 -3.83 0.81
N CYS A 45 5.35 -4.21 1.12
CA CYS A 45 4.74 -3.94 2.43
C CYS A 45 5.44 -4.66 3.59
N ARG A 46 6.07 -5.81 3.35
CA ARG A 46 6.87 -6.52 4.37
C ARG A 46 8.23 -5.86 4.62
N ILE A 47 8.80 -5.22 3.61
CA ILE A 47 10.11 -4.56 3.70
C ILE A 47 9.97 -3.13 4.22
N PHE A 48 8.90 -2.42 3.85
CA PHE A 48 8.68 -1.01 4.22
C PHE A 48 8.92 -0.67 5.71
N PRO A 49 8.48 -1.47 6.70
CA PRO A 49 8.75 -1.18 8.12
C PRO A 49 10.24 -1.04 8.46
N THR A 50 11.16 -1.68 7.70
CA THR A 50 12.60 -1.58 7.95
C THR A 50 13.17 -0.20 7.61
N SER A 51 12.45 0.57 6.80
CA SER A 51 12.79 1.96 6.43
C SER A 51 12.36 2.98 7.48
N LEU A 52 11.64 2.58 8.53
CA LEU A 52 11.09 3.47 9.55
C LEU A 52 11.91 3.41 10.86
N LYS A 53 12.00 4.54 11.59
CA LYS A 53 12.62 4.58 12.93
C LYS A 53 11.65 4.18 14.04
N GLY A 54 12.15 3.38 14.98
CA GLY A 54 11.55 3.19 16.30
C GLY A 54 10.07 2.81 16.27
N SER A 55 9.25 3.63 16.94
CA SER A 55 7.80 3.39 17.11
C SER A 55 7.02 3.43 15.80
N LEU A 56 7.49 4.13 14.76
CA LEU A 56 6.82 4.21 13.46
C LEU A 56 6.78 2.85 12.76
N ALA A 57 7.87 2.08 12.84
CA ALA A 57 7.92 0.71 12.30
C ALA A 57 6.90 -0.20 12.98
N SER A 58 6.80 -0.10 14.31
CA SER A 58 5.83 -0.87 15.09
C SER A 58 4.39 -0.45 14.80
N GLN A 59 4.11 0.85 14.75
CA GLN A 59 2.79 1.39 14.42
C GLN A 59 2.36 1.00 13.00
N PHE A 60 3.25 1.10 12.01
CA PHE A 60 2.95 0.63 10.66
C PHE A 60 2.64 -0.87 10.64
N THR A 61 3.44 -1.70 11.32
CA THR A 61 3.21 -3.15 11.34
C THR A 61 1.87 -3.51 11.98
N ILE A 62 1.53 -2.85 13.10
CA ILE A 62 0.24 -3.01 13.78
C ILE A 62 -0.88 -2.54 12.86
N GLN A 63 -0.78 -1.33 12.31
CA GLN A 63 -1.79 -0.76 11.43
C GLN A 63 -1.99 -1.65 10.21
N PHE A 64 -0.93 -2.11 9.54
CA PHE A 64 -1.00 -2.97 8.38
C PHE A 64 -1.59 -4.35 8.69
N ALA A 65 -1.14 -5.00 9.78
CA ALA A 65 -1.65 -6.32 10.18
C ALA A 65 -3.11 -6.29 10.65
N THR A 66 -3.55 -5.16 11.22
CA THR A 66 -4.92 -4.94 11.68
C THR A 66 -5.80 -4.21 10.67
N SER A 67 -5.20 -3.67 9.60
CA SER A 67 -5.91 -2.96 8.54
C SER A 67 -6.84 -3.96 7.89
N ARG A 68 -8.13 -3.85 8.20
CA ARG A 68 -9.14 -4.42 7.33
C ARG A 68 -9.04 -3.66 6.01
N PRO A 69 -9.10 -4.32 4.83
CA PRO A 69 -9.31 -3.60 3.59
C PRO A 69 -10.43 -2.60 3.85
N TYR A 70 -10.14 -1.33 3.56
CA TYR A 70 -11.01 -0.18 3.86
C TYR A 70 -12.43 -0.64 3.60
N GLN A 71 -13.27 -0.72 4.64
CA GLN A 71 -14.63 -1.24 4.47
C GLN A 71 -15.27 -0.32 3.43
N LEU A 72 -15.36 -0.79 2.18
CA LEU A 72 -16.19 -0.12 1.19
C LEU A 72 -17.57 -0.19 1.83
N THR A 73 -18.07 0.96 2.28
CA THR A 73 -19.39 0.99 2.90
C THR A 73 -20.43 1.10 1.81
N SER A 74 -21.69 0.80 2.11
CA SER A 74 -22.78 1.03 1.16
C SER A 74 -22.86 2.48 0.66
N LEU A 75 -22.24 3.44 1.38
CA LEU A 75 -22.08 4.84 0.96
C LEU A 75 -21.14 5.00 -0.27
N ALA A 76 -20.21 4.09 -0.51
CA ALA A 76 -19.37 4.11 -1.69
C ALA A 76 -20.18 3.87 -2.97
N LEU A 77 -21.20 2.99 -2.93
CA LEU A 77 -22.04 2.67 -4.09
C LEU A 77 -22.84 3.88 -4.59
N VAL A 78 -23.31 4.76 -3.70
CA VAL A 78 -24.09 5.95 -4.09
C VAL A 78 -23.24 6.99 -4.84
N SER A 79 -21.91 6.88 -4.76
CA SER A 79 -20.99 7.71 -5.53
C SER A 79 -20.77 7.20 -6.96
N ILE A 80 -21.08 5.91 -7.22
CA ILE A 80 -20.93 5.29 -8.54
C ILE A 80 -22.10 5.73 -9.42
N ARG A 81 -21.80 6.57 -10.41
CA ARG A 81 -22.77 7.07 -11.39
C ARG A 81 -22.37 6.62 -12.79
N GLN A 82 -23.37 6.43 -13.65
CA GLN A 82 -23.12 6.15 -15.06
C GLN A 82 -22.55 7.40 -15.74
N GLU A 83 -21.41 7.26 -16.40
CA GLU A 83 -20.79 8.37 -17.11
C GLU A 83 -21.49 8.65 -18.45
N LYS A 84 -21.40 9.89 -18.97
CA LYS A 84 -22.10 10.33 -20.20
C LYS A 84 -21.77 9.49 -21.45
N LYS A 85 -20.60 8.84 -21.49
CA LYS A 85 -20.12 8.00 -22.61
C LYS A 85 -20.07 6.52 -22.25
N GLU A 86 -20.47 6.15 -21.04
CA GLU A 86 -20.42 4.77 -20.56
C GLU A 86 -21.71 4.04 -20.96
N SER A 87 -21.56 2.86 -21.57
CA SER A 87 -22.70 1.98 -21.83
C SER A 87 -23.32 1.48 -20.52
N LEU A 88 -24.64 1.27 -20.50
CA LEU A 88 -25.33 0.76 -19.32
C LEU A 88 -24.74 -0.58 -18.81
N ARG A 89 -24.33 -1.46 -19.73
CA ARG A 89 -23.70 -2.74 -19.40
C ARG A 89 -22.37 -2.55 -18.65
N ALA A 90 -21.55 -1.61 -19.09
CA ALA A 90 -20.27 -1.31 -18.44
C ALA A 90 -20.49 -0.74 -17.04
N PHE A 91 -21.45 0.18 -16.90
CA PHE A 91 -21.84 0.73 -15.59
C PHE A 91 -22.30 -0.36 -14.63
N VAL A 92 -23.27 -1.20 -15.03
CA VAL A 92 -23.80 -2.29 -14.18
C VAL A 92 -22.69 -3.27 -13.78
N SER A 93 -21.76 -3.57 -14.69
CA SER A 93 -20.60 -4.42 -14.39
C SER A 93 -19.72 -3.82 -13.29
N ARG A 94 -19.36 -2.54 -13.38
CA ARG A 94 -18.56 -1.85 -12.35
C ARG A 94 -19.31 -1.74 -11.03
N PHE A 95 -20.59 -1.37 -11.09
CA PHE A 95 -21.42 -1.24 -9.89
C PHE A 95 -21.54 -2.56 -9.15
N ASN A 96 -21.83 -3.67 -9.85
CA ASN A 96 -21.92 -5.00 -9.24
C ASN A 96 -20.58 -5.46 -8.68
N LYS A 97 -19.47 -5.19 -9.38
CA LYS A 97 -18.13 -5.49 -8.87
C LYS A 97 -17.87 -4.76 -7.56
N ALA A 98 -18.13 -3.45 -7.50
CA ALA A 98 -18.00 -2.67 -6.27
C ALA A 98 -18.95 -3.16 -5.17
N ALA A 99 -20.16 -3.59 -5.50
CA ALA A 99 -21.13 -4.12 -4.53
C ALA A 99 -20.73 -5.49 -3.95
N LEU A 100 -19.92 -6.27 -4.68
CA LEU A 100 -19.36 -7.55 -4.21
C LEU A 100 -18.09 -7.37 -3.37
N GLU A 101 -17.44 -6.21 -3.48
CA GLU A 101 -16.24 -5.84 -2.71
C GLU A 101 -16.59 -5.14 -1.37
N ILE A 102 -17.90 -4.98 -1.08
CA ILE A 102 -18.48 -4.50 0.19
C ILE A 102 -18.85 -5.69 1.07
#